data_AF-A0A6S6XA44-F1
#
_entry.id   AF-A0A6S6XA44-F1
#
_cell.length_a   1.000
_cell.length_b   1.000
_cell.length_c   1.000
_cell.angle_alpha   90.00
_cell.angle_beta   90.00
_cell.angle_gamma   90.00
#
_symmetry.space_group_name_H-M   'P 1'
#
loop_
_entity.id
_entity.type
_entity.pdbx_description
1 polymer ?
#
loop_
_entity_poly.entity_id
_entity_poly.type
_entity_poly.pdbx_seq_one_letter_code
_entity_poly.pdbx_strand_id
1 'polypeptide(L)'
;MKYIKRQIEARVLELSKSWPVILLTGPSQVGKTTMLRVLAERESAGRKYVSLDDLHARKMAKTDPKKFLQLYKPPVVIDEIQYAPELFAYIKIQIDKKPNPGDFWLIGSQIFCLMRSVQESLAGCVALLHMLPLSQHEIISEECASNFKTGNKLQSMTTAELFQRIWNGCMPSSGQVGDRNIYYSSYLSNYVERDIRVTSGTVWVLKFVRFITAAAVRVSQHIDYESIAVYADIDQSTCKSWINILEKLGIVFLIYPHSDGESPIKTPELYFYDTGFVCYLTRWSSPEVAARGAMSDALVQNFYLSEVMKYYINEGKEPYLPHYRDCNAGEGDVLFKGDGKIFSLKNKETAAQNNNIQNIGAIDNLQTTIIPTEKVNSPPSIPLLDQKKNTCKNLRFRTLGRIVEILVVVAAVTVLLVTSFLPVLQVSGNSMRPTLSDGNILVLLRTGGGYKSGDICGLYWENKLLLKRVIALPGSYVDIDEDGNVSVDGVPLDEPYLTQKSIGECDIEFPYQVPDGKLFVMGDSRVDSIDSRSSSVGCIDEDKVLGIALLRVWPLSELRWMR
;
A
#
# COMPACT_ATOMS: atom_id res chain seq x y z
N MET A 1 42.09 18.44 4.33
CA MET A 1 40.66 18.78 4.49
C MET A 1 40.43 19.22 5.93
N LYS A 2 39.64 20.27 6.15
CA LYS A 2 39.23 20.68 7.49
C LYS A 2 38.10 19.76 7.94
N TYR A 3 38.17 19.31 9.19
CA TYR A 3 37.16 18.45 9.77
C TYR A 3 35.95 19.27 10.22
N ILE A 4 34.75 18.91 9.74
CA ILE A 4 33.49 19.52 10.19
C ILE A 4 33.08 18.85 11.49
N LYS A 5 32.97 19.63 12.56
CA LYS A 5 32.51 19.12 13.85
C LYS A 5 31.06 18.64 13.73
N ARG A 6 30.83 17.37 14.06
CA ARG A 6 29.51 16.75 14.03
C ARG A 6 28.80 16.98 15.36
N GLN A 7 27.51 17.29 15.34
CA GLN A 7 26.71 17.49 16.54
C GLN A 7 26.63 16.22 17.39
N ILE A 8 26.48 15.06 16.72
CA ILE A 8 26.39 13.75 17.38
C ILE A 8 27.67 13.36 18.16
N GLU A 9 28.81 14.04 17.95
CA GLU A 9 30.06 13.78 18.70
C GLU A 9 29.84 13.84 20.22
N ALA A 10 29.06 14.83 20.70
CA ALA A 10 28.79 14.99 22.12
C ALA A 10 28.07 13.77 22.69
N ARG A 11 27.09 13.25 21.95
CA ARG A 11 26.30 12.08 22.35
C ARG A 11 27.12 10.79 22.30
N VAL A 12 27.99 10.63 21.30
CA VAL A 12 28.93 9.50 21.22
C VAL A 12 29.84 9.47 22.45
N LEU A 13 30.44 10.60 22.81
CA LEU A 13 31.35 10.69 23.96
C LEU A 13 30.63 10.49 25.30
N GLU A 14 29.39 10.98 25.42
CA GLU A 14 28.57 10.76 26.61
C GLU A 14 28.22 9.28 26.79
N LEU A 15 27.72 8.63 25.75
CA LEU A 15 27.34 7.21 25.80
C LEU A 15 28.55 6.30 25.96
N SER A 16 29.71 6.69 25.42
CA SER A 16 30.96 5.94 25.60
C SER A 16 31.42 5.87 27.07
N LYS A 17 30.89 6.70 27.97
CA LYS A 17 31.19 6.65 29.41
C LYS A 17 30.32 5.66 30.18
N SER A 18 29.20 5.22 29.60
CA SER A 18 28.23 4.34 30.27
C SER A 18 28.03 3.00 29.56
N TRP A 19 28.21 2.94 28.24
CA TRP A 19 28.00 1.74 27.43
C TRP A 19 29.31 1.11 26.99
N PRO A 20 29.46 -0.22 27.07
CA PRO A 20 30.69 -0.90 26.64
C PRO A 20 30.87 -0.93 25.12
N VAL A 21 29.77 -0.92 24.36
CA VAL A 21 29.78 -0.89 22.89
C VAL A 21 28.98 0.29 22.37
N ILE A 22 29.59 1.07 21.50
CA ILE A 22 28.91 2.08 20.67
C ILE A 22 28.90 1.58 19.24
N LEU A 23 27.72 1.46 18.62
CA LEU A 23 27.58 1.13 17.21
C LEU A 23 27.03 2.34 16.45
N LEU A 24 27.87 2.91 15.58
CA LEU A 24 27.52 4.03 14.72
C LEU A 24 27.13 3.52 13.34
N THR A 25 25.88 3.77 12.98
CA THR A 25 25.29 3.43 11.67
C THR A 25 24.95 4.68 10.87
N GLY A 26 24.66 4.54 9.58
CA GLY A 26 24.19 5.64 8.74
C GLY A 26 24.59 5.51 7.27
N PRO A 27 24.08 6.38 6.38
CA PRO A 27 24.36 6.32 4.95
C PRO A 27 25.86 6.38 4.64
N SER A 28 26.25 5.79 3.52
CA SER A 28 27.63 5.91 3.02
C SER A 28 28.00 7.38 2.77
N GLN A 29 29.29 7.73 2.94
CA GLN A 29 29.84 9.08 2.74
C GLN A 29 29.38 10.20 3.71
N VAL A 30 28.60 9.91 4.75
CA VAL A 30 28.23 10.94 5.75
C VAL A 30 29.37 11.32 6.72
N GLY A 31 30.53 10.66 6.66
CA GLY A 31 31.71 10.99 7.47
C GLY A 31 31.88 10.20 8.78
N LYS A 32 31.23 9.04 8.92
CA LYS A 32 31.30 8.17 10.13
C LYS A 32 32.74 7.84 10.54
N THR A 33 33.53 7.27 9.62
CA THR A 33 34.94 6.90 9.85
C THR A 33 35.79 8.10 10.24
N THR A 34 35.62 9.23 9.52
CA THR A 34 36.36 10.46 9.81
C THR A 34 36.06 10.98 11.21
N MET A 35 34.79 11.03 11.61
CA MET A 35 34.37 11.49 12.94
C MET A 35 34.98 10.64 14.06
N LEU A 36 34.86 9.31 13.99
CA LEU A 36 35.38 8.45 15.06
C LEU A 36 36.91 8.41 15.12
N ARG A 37 37.62 8.56 13.99
CA ARG A 37 39.09 8.68 14.01
C ARG A 37 39.53 9.96 14.72
N VAL A 38 38.90 11.10 14.39
CA VAL A 38 39.17 12.38 15.06
C VAL A 38 38.83 12.31 16.55
N LEU A 39 37.72 11.68 16.94
CA LEU A 39 37.37 11.48 18.35
C LEU A 39 38.37 10.57 19.08
N ALA A 40 38.79 9.47 18.46
CA ALA A 40 39.76 8.55 19.04
C ALA A 40 41.13 9.20 19.28
N GLU A 41 41.56 10.07 18.37
CA GLU A 41 42.78 10.88 18.52
C GLU A 41 42.64 11.90 19.66
N ARG A 42 41.48 12.56 19.79
CA ARG A 42 41.21 13.53 20.85
C ARG A 42 41.09 12.91 22.24
N GLU A 43 40.49 11.72 22.34
CA GLU A 43 40.29 11.01 23.61
C GLU A 43 41.63 10.65 24.29
N SER A 44 42.74 10.57 23.54
CA SER A 44 44.07 10.21 24.03
C SER A 44 44.16 8.86 24.77
N ALA A 45 43.12 8.01 24.66
CA ALA A 45 43.02 6.70 25.29
C ALA A 45 43.81 5.60 24.56
N GLY A 46 44.56 5.94 23.50
CA GLY A 46 45.34 4.97 22.71
C GLY A 46 44.48 4.00 21.89
N ARG A 47 43.24 4.40 21.56
CA ARG A 47 42.27 3.57 20.85
C ARG A 47 42.79 3.20 19.45
N LYS A 48 42.98 1.91 19.19
CA LYS A 48 43.44 1.43 17.87
C LYS A 48 42.30 1.47 16.85
N TYR A 49 42.61 1.82 15.60
CA TYR A 49 41.67 1.75 14.48
C TYR A 49 42.01 0.54 13.60
N VAL A 50 40.99 -0.27 13.28
CA VAL A 50 41.08 -1.37 12.33
C VAL A 50 39.89 -1.30 11.37
N SER A 51 40.15 -1.42 10.07
CA SER A 51 39.10 -1.50 9.06
C SER A 51 38.98 -2.92 8.52
N LEU A 52 37.75 -3.41 8.44
CA LEU A 52 37.45 -4.68 7.79
C LEU A 52 37.31 -4.55 6.27
N ASP A 53 37.62 -3.40 5.67
CA ASP A 53 37.92 -3.33 4.23
C ASP A 53 39.25 -4.00 3.90
N ASP A 54 40.18 -4.05 4.86
CA ASP A 54 41.41 -4.83 4.71
C ASP A 54 41.10 -6.34 4.71
N LEU A 55 41.47 -7.01 3.64
CA LEU A 55 41.15 -8.43 3.43
C LEU A 55 41.82 -9.35 4.47
N HIS A 56 42.99 -8.98 5.00
CA HIS A 56 43.68 -9.76 6.02
C HIS A 56 42.97 -9.64 7.37
N ALA A 57 42.65 -8.42 7.79
CA ALA A 57 41.88 -8.13 9.00
C ALA A 57 40.50 -8.79 8.94
N ARG A 58 39.80 -8.67 7.80
CA ARG A 58 38.50 -9.32 7.57
C ARG A 58 38.59 -10.83 7.65
N LYS A 59 39.56 -11.45 6.97
CA LYS A 59 39.74 -12.91 6.99
C LYS A 59 39.99 -13.39 8.42
N MET A 60 40.87 -12.71 9.16
CA MET A 60 41.15 -13.04 10.56
C MET A 60 39.90 -12.90 11.44
N ALA A 61 39.16 -11.79 11.29
CA ALA A 61 37.92 -11.55 12.02
C ALA A 61 36.86 -12.64 11.79
N LYS A 62 36.79 -13.21 10.58
CA LYS A 62 35.89 -14.32 10.26
C LYS A 62 36.37 -15.68 10.75
N THR A 63 37.64 -16.01 10.50
CA THR A 63 38.16 -17.37 10.75
C THR A 63 38.57 -17.58 12.20
N ASP A 64 39.10 -16.55 12.86
CA ASP A 64 39.54 -16.61 14.26
C ASP A 64 39.26 -15.26 14.97
N PRO A 65 37.98 -14.98 15.30
CA PRO A 65 37.58 -13.74 15.98
C PRO A 65 38.28 -13.55 17.33
N LYS A 66 38.62 -14.64 18.03
CA LYS A 66 39.31 -14.60 19.32
C LYS A 66 40.72 -14.04 19.16
N LYS A 67 41.48 -14.52 18.18
CA LYS A 67 42.82 -14.00 17.87
C LYS A 67 42.77 -12.57 17.37
N PHE A 68 41.75 -12.21 16.59
CA PHE A 68 41.51 -10.84 16.17
C PHE A 68 41.41 -9.89 17.39
N LEU A 69 40.58 -10.23 18.38
CA LEU A 69 40.42 -9.42 19.60
C LEU A 69 41.63 -9.49 20.56
N GLN A 70 42.53 -10.48 20.41
CA GLN A 70 43.80 -10.51 21.13
C GLN A 70 44.83 -9.54 20.52
N LEU A 71 44.79 -9.35 19.21
CA LEU A 71 45.63 -8.41 18.46
C LEU A 71 45.14 -6.97 18.64
N TYR A 72 43.84 -6.76 18.45
CA TYR A 72 43.15 -5.47 18.60
C TYR A 72 42.42 -5.40 19.93
N LYS A 73 43.18 -5.17 21.00
CA LYS A 73 42.63 -5.06 22.35
C LYS A 73 41.85 -3.75 22.54
N PRO A 74 40.74 -3.77 23.32
CA PRO A 74 40.05 -2.56 23.75
C PRO A 74 40.97 -1.58 24.51
N PRO A 75 40.74 -0.25 24.40
CA PRO A 75 39.72 0.39 23.56
C PRO A 75 40.07 0.29 22.06
N VAL A 76 39.08 -0.03 21.21
CA VAL A 76 39.27 -0.19 19.76
C VAL A 76 38.13 0.41 18.93
N VAL A 77 38.45 0.93 17.74
CA VAL A 77 37.49 1.24 16.67
C VAL A 77 37.57 0.14 15.60
N ILE A 78 36.45 -0.51 15.31
CA ILE A 78 36.32 -1.51 14.24
C ILE A 78 35.41 -0.93 13.15
N ASP A 79 35.96 -0.71 11.98
CA ASP A 79 35.25 -0.15 10.82
C ASP A 79 34.67 -1.24 9.91
N GLU A 80 33.53 -0.93 9.30
CA GLU A 80 32.76 -1.81 8.41
C GLU A 80 32.46 -3.20 9.03
N ILE A 81 31.96 -3.21 10.27
CA ILE A 81 31.71 -4.42 11.08
C ILE A 81 30.77 -5.42 10.39
N GLN A 82 29.94 -4.99 9.42
CA GLN A 82 29.05 -5.87 8.67
C GLN A 82 29.77 -6.93 7.86
N TYR A 83 31.06 -6.74 7.57
CA TYR A 83 31.84 -7.75 6.87
C TYR A 83 32.22 -8.94 7.75
N ALA A 84 32.20 -8.84 9.08
CA ALA A 84 32.44 -9.96 9.99
C ALA A 84 31.50 -9.93 11.21
N PRO A 85 30.19 -10.23 11.03
CA PRO A 85 29.20 -10.23 12.11
C PRO A 85 29.52 -11.24 13.23
N GLU A 86 30.35 -12.25 12.97
CA GLU A 86 30.79 -13.26 13.93
C GLU A 86 31.52 -12.64 15.13
N LEU A 87 32.10 -11.45 14.96
CA LEU A 87 32.75 -10.70 16.04
C LEU A 87 31.81 -10.34 17.19
N PHE A 88 30.50 -10.16 16.94
CA PHE A 88 29.56 -9.72 17.96
C PHE A 88 29.48 -10.69 19.15
N ALA A 89 29.44 -11.99 18.90
CA ALA A 89 29.42 -13.00 19.96
C ALA A 89 30.70 -12.98 20.81
N TYR A 90 31.86 -12.74 20.18
CA TYR A 90 33.14 -12.70 20.90
C TYR A 90 33.34 -11.40 21.68
N ILE A 91 32.86 -10.28 21.14
CA ILE A 91 32.78 -9.00 21.86
C ILE A 91 31.93 -9.17 23.12
N LYS A 92 30.75 -9.82 22.99
CA LYS A 92 29.88 -10.13 24.13
C LYS A 92 30.61 -10.93 25.22
N ILE A 93 31.33 -11.99 24.84
CA ILE A 93 32.12 -12.80 25.78
C ILE A 93 33.18 -11.97 26.51
N GLN A 94 33.80 -10.99 25.85
CA GLN A 94 34.78 -10.11 26.51
C GLN A 94 34.13 -9.14 27.48
N ILE A 95 33.00 -8.55 27.09
CA ILE A 95 32.24 -7.62 27.93
C ILE A 95 31.71 -8.32 29.19
N ASP A 96 31.19 -9.54 29.04
CA ASP A 96 30.65 -10.32 30.17
C ASP A 96 31.73 -10.67 31.21
N LYS A 97 33.00 -10.77 30.79
CA LYS A 97 34.13 -10.98 31.69
C LYS A 97 34.56 -9.70 32.40
N LYS A 98 34.59 -8.58 31.67
CA LYS A 98 35.03 -7.29 32.19
C LYS A 98 34.32 -6.15 31.45
N PRO A 99 33.18 -5.66 31.96
CA PRO A 99 32.44 -4.60 31.30
C PRO A 99 33.11 -3.25 31.59
N ASN A 100 33.91 -2.75 30.63
CA ASN A 100 34.39 -1.36 30.69
C ASN A 100 33.64 -0.52 29.67
N PRO A 101 33.12 0.66 30.06
CA PRO A 101 32.50 1.57 29.13
C PRO A 101 33.48 2.01 28.02
N GLY A 102 32.97 2.09 26.80
CA GLY A 102 33.72 2.58 25.65
C GLY A 102 34.77 1.61 25.11
N ASP A 103 34.78 0.33 25.51
CA ASP A 103 35.76 -0.64 25.02
C ASP A 103 35.70 -0.80 23.49
N PHE A 104 34.50 -0.79 22.91
CA PHE A 104 34.29 -1.02 21.48
C PHE A 104 33.52 0.11 20.82
N TRP A 105 34.12 0.73 19.81
CA TRP A 105 33.41 1.59 18.86
C TRP A 105 33.33 0.86 17.52
N LEU A 106 32.12 0.65 17.04
CA LEU A 106 31.84 -0.12 15.83
C LEU A 106 31.21 0.81 14.79
N ILE A 107 31.63 0.70 13.54
CA ILE A 107 31.03 1.44 12.42
C ILE A 107 30.43 0.46 11.44
N GLY A 108 29.22 0.77 10.96
CA GLY A 108 28.61 0.01 9.87
C GLY A 108 27.82 0.90 8.92
N SER A 109 27.99 0.71 7.62
CA SER A 109 27.21 1.41 6.59
C SER A 109 25.90 0.68 6.26
N GLN A 110 25.80 -0.63 6.50
CA GLN A 110 24.67 -1.48 6.10
C GLN A 110 23.84 -1.94 7.29
N ILE A 111 22.85 -1.13 7.69
CA ILE A 111 22.03 -1.40 8.88
C ILE A 111 21.27 -2.74 8.80
N PHE A 112 20.77 -3.14 7.61
CA PHE A 112 19.97 -4.36 7.45
C PHE A 112 20.70 -5.65 7.80
N CYS A 113 21.96 -5.78 7.36
CA CYS A 113 22.76 -6.97 7.65
C CYS A 113 23.18 -7.02 9.13
N LEU A 114 23.31 -5.86 9.76
CA LEU A 114 23.84 -5.71 11.12
C LEU A 114 22.81 -5.98 12.20
N MET A 115 21.60 -5.43 12.05
CA MET A 115 20.64 -5.40 13.16
C MET A 115 20.24 -6.79 13.65
N ARG A 116 20.15 -7.77 12.75
CA ARG A 116 19.85 -9.16 13.14
C ARG A 116 20.92 -9.73 14.07
N SER A 117 22.19 -9.67 13.66
CA SER A 117 23.29 -10.22 14.46
C SER A 117 23.53 -9.43 15.75
N VAL A 118 23.27 -8.12 15.74
CA VAL A 118 23.35 -7.28 16.95
C VAL A 118 22.27 -7.67 17.96
N GLN A 119 21.03 -7.89 17.52
CA GLN A 119 19.93 -8.34 18.39
C GLN A 119 20.17 -9.74 18.95
N GLU A 120 20.76 -10.64 18.15
CA GLU A 120 21.07 -12.01 18.59
C GLU A 120 22.21 -12.06 19.62
N SER A 121 23.24 -11.21 19.49
CA SER A 121 24.50 -11.35 20.27
C SER A 121 24.80 -10.22 21.26
N LEU A 122 24.36 -8.97 21.00
CA LEU A 122 24.76 -7.78 21.77
C LEU A 122 23.58 -7.03 22.42
N ALA A 123 22.39 -7.63 22.44
CA ALA A 123 21.22 -7.02 23.07
C ALA A 123 21.52 -6.60 24.52
N GLY A 124 21.19 -5.33 24.84
CA GLY A 124 21.39 -4.74 26.17
C GLY A 124 22.81 -4.27 26.49
N CYS A 125 23.80 -4.50 25.62
CA CYS A 125 25.20 -4.07 25.84
C CYS A 125 25.70 -3.05 24.80
N VAL A 126 24.87 -2.69 23.83
CA VAL A 126 25.22 -1.79 22.73
C VAL A 126 24.33 -0.55 22.73
N ALA A 127 24.95 0.62 22.66
CA ALA A 127 24.26 1.85 22.30
C ALA A 127 24.30 2.02 20.78
N LEU A 128 23.12 2.02 20.15
CA LEU A 128 22.98 2.25 18.72
C LEU A 128 22.80 3.74 18.45
N LEU A 129 23.65 4.29 17.59
CA LEU A 129 23.56 5.65 17.09
C LEU A 129 23.45 5.64 15.57
N HIS A 130 22.69 6.57 15.02
CA HIS A 130 22.51 6.73 13.59
C HIS A 130 22.97 8.13 13.17
N MET A 131 23.89 8.21 12.22
CA MET A 131 24.49 9.45 11.74
C MET A 131 23.91 9.80 10.37
N LEU A 132 23.26 10.96 10.29
CA LEU A 132 22.67 11.48 9.06
C LEU A 132 23.66 12.37 8.28
N PRO A 133 23.32 12.78 7.03
CA PRO A 133 24.01 13.86 6.35
C PRO A 133 24.08 15.13 7.21
N LEU A 134 24.94 16.09 6.82
CA LEU A 134 25.18 17.26 7.65
C LEU A 134 23.88 18.05 7.90
N SER A 135 23.72 18.56 9.11
CA SER A 135 22.73 19.61 9.36
C SER A 135 23.27 20.95 8.87
N GLN A 136 22.37 21.87 8.56
CA GLN A 136 22.73 23.25 8.25
C GLN A 136 23.44 23.91 9.43
N HIS A 137 23.11 23.52 10.67
CA HIS A 137 23.86 23.98 11.83
C HIS A 137 25.34 23.56 11.77
N GLU A 138 25.64 22.31 11.37
CA GLU A 138 27.01 21.84 11.19
C GLU A 138 27.73 22.61 10.07
N ILE A 139 27.08 22.82 8.91
CA ILE A 139 27.64 23.54 7.75
C ILE A 139 27.89 25.01 8.08
N ILE A 140 26.88 25.72 8.61
CA ILE A 140 26.99 27.14 8.96
C ILE A 140 28.01 27.34 10.07
N SER A 141 28.06 26.45 11.08
CA SER A 141 29.02 26.60 12.19
C SER A 141 30.47 26.60 11.69
N GLU A 142 30.76 25.95 10.56
CA GLU A 142 32.06 25.99 9.92
C GLU A 142 32.28 27.25 9.07
N GLU A 143 31.28 27.67 8.27
CA GLU A 143 31.33 28.92 7.48
C GLU A 143 31.43 30.16 8.37
N CYS A 144 30.67 30.19 9.48
CA CYS A 144 30.74 31.22 10.51
C CYS A 144 31.99 31.11 11.38
N ALA A 145 32.56 29.92 11.60
CA ALA A 145 33.84 29.79 12.31
C ALA A 145 35.02 30.40 11.51
N SER A 146 34.92 30.51 10.18
CA SER A 146 35.85 31.33 9.39
C SER A 146 35.58 32.83 9.48
N ASN A 147 34.36 33.28 9.79
CA ASN A 147 33.93 34.65 9.56
C ASN A 147 33.40 35.43 10.78
N PHE A 148 33.36 34.88 12.00
CA PHE A 148 32.83 35.62 13.16
C PHE A 148 33.65 35.48 14.45
N LYS A 149 34.32 36.58 14.82
CA LYS A 149 34.53 36.96 16.22
C LYS A 149 33.20 37.57 16.72
N THR A 150 32.78 37.14 17.92
CA THR A 150 31.75 37.73 18.79
C THR A 150 30.28 37.75 18.34
N GLY A 151 29.43 37.02 19.09
CA GLY A 151 28.17 37.51 19.65
C GLY A 151 27.00 37.89 18.71
N ASN A 152 25.90 37.15 18.88
CA ASN A 152 24.49 37.52 18.63
C ASN A 152 23.85 37.32 17.24
N LYS A 153 22.61 36.78 17.32
CA LYS A 153 21.52 36.64 16.33
C LYS A 153 21.78 35.73 15.12
N LEU A 154 20.96 34.68 14.97
CA LEU A 154 20.88 33.95 13.71
C LEU A 154 20.49 34.93 12.59
N GLN A 155 21.36 35.05 11.58
CA GLN A 155 21.11 35.89 10.43
C GLN A 155 19.86 35.42 9.67
N SER A 156 19.00 36.38 9.32
CA SER A 156 17.86 36.14 8.44
C SER A 156 18.38 35.70 7.07
N MET A 157 17.95 34.54 6.58
CA MET A 157 18.37 33.98 5.30
C MET A 157 17.48 34.52 4.17
N THR A 158 18.07 34.87 3.04
CA THR A 158 17.31 35.27 1.84
C THR A 158 16.75 34.05 1.09
N THR A 159 15.71 34.23 0.29
CA THR A 159 15.16 33.15 -0.57
C THR A 159 16.23 32.57 -1.50
N ALA A 160 17.11 33.42 -2.05
CA ALA A 160 18.20 32.97 -2.91
C ALA A 160 19.20 32.06 -2.17
N GLU A 161 19.61 32.44 -0.95
CA GLU A 161 20.49 31.62 -0.11
C GLU A 161 19.84 30.31 0.33
N LEU A 162 18.53 30.34 0.62
CA LEU A 162 17.77 29.12 0.94
C LEU A 162 17.80 28.14 -0.23
N PHE A 163 17.46 28.59 -1.43
CA PHE A 163 17.48 27.74 -2.61
C PHE A 163 18.88 27.30 -3.01
N GLN A 164 19.91 28.11 -2.74
CA GLN A 164 21.29 27.69 -2.90
C GLN A 164 21.62 26.49 -2.01
N ARG A 165 21.20 26.52 -0.73
CA ARG A 165 21.41 25.43 0.22
C ARG A 165 20.59 24.19 -0.14
N ILE A 166 19.32 24.38 -0.51
CA ILE A 166 18.44 23.32 -1.00
C ILE A 166 19.10 22.60 -2.18
N TRP A 167 19.62 23.37 -3.15
CA TRP A 167 20.22 22.86 -4.36
C TRP A 167 21.57 22.17 -4.08
N ASN A 168 22.44 22.77 -3.26
CA ASN A 168 23.73 22.18 -2.87
C ASN A 168 23.55 20.83 -2.15
N GLY A 169 22.51 20.73 -1.32
CA GLY A 169 22.27 19.56 -0.48
C GLY A 169 23.12 19.58 0.79
N CYS A 170 23.30 18.41 1.40
CA CYS A 170 23.91 18.31 2.74
C CYS A 170 24.93 17.19 2.91
N MET A 171 25.31 16.51 1.84
CA MET A 171 26.38 15.53 1.89
C MET A 171 27.75 16.21 2.07
N PRO A 172 28.61 15.74 2.99
CA PRO A 172 29.93 16.34 3.21
C PRO A 172 30.78 16.48 1.94
N SER A 173 30.68 15.48 1.05
CA SER A 173 31.48 15.43 -0.18
C SER A 173 30.87 16.21 -1.36
N SER A 174 29.57 16.58 -1.32
CA SER A 174 28.92 17.28 -2.45
C SER A 174 29.43 18.71 -2.64
N GLY A 175 29.85 19.38 -1.57
CA GLY A 175 30.47 20.72 -1.62
C GLY A 175 31.97 20.70 -1.92
N GLN A 176 32.60 19.52 -1.96
CA GLN A 176 34.07 19.38 -2.02
C GLN A 176 34.56 18.75 -3.32
N VAL A 177 33.76 17.86 -3.93
CA VAL A 177 34.13 17.06 -5.10
C VAL A 177 33.54 17.69 -6.36
N GLY A 178 34.25 18.65 -6.95
CA GLY A 178 34.02 19.11 -8.34
C GLY A 178 32.56 19.32 -8.76
N ASP A 179 32.21 18.85 -9.96
CA ASP A 179 30.86 18.94 -10.52
C ASP A 179 29.86 18.12 -9.68
N ARG A 180 28.91 18.82 -9.06
CA ARG A 180 27.79 18.27 -8.27
C ARG A 180 27.04 17.14 -8.97
N ASN A 181 26.86 17.20 -10.30
CA ASN A 181 26.16 16.16 -11.04
C ASN A 181 26.97 14.87 -11.11
N ILE A 182 28.29 14.98 -11.22
CA ILE A 182 29.21 13.83 -11.14
C ILE A 182 29.18 13.24 -9.73
N TYR A 183 29.11 14.09 -8.70
CA TYR A 183 28.97 13.61 -7.33
C TYR A 183 27.68 12.79 -7.14
N TYR A 184 26.50 13.33 -7.46
CA TYR A 184 25.25 12.62 -7.23
C TYR A 184 25.06 11.40 -8.14
N SER A 185 25.54 11.43 -9.39
CA SER A 185 25.55 10.23 -10.25
C SER A 185 26.44 9.12 -9.67
N SER A 186 27.61 9.48 -9.13
CA SER A 186 28.51 8.55 -8.45
C SER A 186 27.91 8.05 -7.13
N TYR A 187 27.20 8.90 -6.40
CA TYR A 187 26.52 8.52 -5.16
C TYR A 187 25.41 7.48 -5.40
N LEU A 188 24.57 7.74 -6.40
CA LEU A 188 23.48 6.85 -6.82
C LEU A 188 24.01 5.48 -7.25
N SER A 189 24.99 5.45 -8.15
CA SER A 189 25.53 4.21 -8.73
C SER A 189 26.39 3.38 -7.77
N ASN A 190 27.25 4.01 -6.96
CA ASN A 190 28.23 3.28 -6.14
C ASN A 190 27.70 2.87 -4.77
N TYR A 191 26.73 3.59 -4.22
CA TYR A 191 26.25 3.37 -2.86
C TYR A 191 24.80 2.96 -2.83
N VAL A 192 23.90 3.81 -3.33
CA VAL A 192 22.46 3.57 -3.25
C VAL A 192 22.09 2.28 -4.01
N GLU A 193 22.49 2.17 -5.27
CA GLU A 193 22.22 0.96 -6.08
C GLU A 193 22.88 -0.30 -5.51
N ARG A 194 24.11 -0.17 -4.99
CA ARG A 194 24.86 -1.29 -4.42
C ARG A 194 24.20 -1.82 -3.15
N ASP A 195 23.86 -0.94 -2.22
CA ASP A 195 23.30 -1.32 -0.92
C ASP A 195 21.89 -1.95 -1.07
N ILE A 196 21.14 -1.51 -2.09
CA ILE A 196 19.83 -2.09 -2.44
C ILE A 196 19.98 -3.43 -3.15
N ARG A 197 20.96 -3.59 -4.03
CA ARG A 197 21.26 -4.88 -4.70
C ARG A 197 21.64 -5.97 -3.70
N VAL A 198 22.46 -5.63 -2.70
CA VAL A 198 22.82 -6.58 -1.61
C VAL A 198 21.59 -7.05 -0.83
N THR A 199 20.58 -6.17 -0.67
CA THR A 199 19.41 -6.45 0.16
C THR A 199 18.27 -7.12 -0.62
N SER A 200 18.06 -6.77 -1.90
CA SER A 200 16.88 -7.18 -2.69
C SER A 200 17.18 -8.10 -3.88
N GLY A 201 18.44 -8.50 -4.08
CA GLY A 201 18.85 -9.43 -5.14
C GLY A 201 19.14 -8.74 -6.48
N THR A 202 18.76 -9.37 -7.60
CA THR A 202 19.02 -8.83 -8.95
C THR A 202 18.15 -7.60 -9.23
N VAL A 203 18.58 -6.45 -8.75
CA VAL A 203 17.95 -5.17 -9.05
C VAL A 203 18.33 -4.76 -10.47
N TRP A 204 17.30 -4.55 -11.30
CA TRP A 204 17.45 -3.89 -12.59
C TRP A 204 17.73 -2.41 -12.35
N VAL A 205 19.00 -2.00 -12.51
CA VAL A 205 19.50 -0.63 -12.27
C VAL A 205 18.55 0.44 -12.84
N LEU A 206 18.11 0.27 -14.09
CA LEU A 206 17.22 1.21 -14.76
C LEU A 206 15.85 1.35 -14.07
N LYS A 207 15.26 0.25 -13.57
CA LYS A 207 13.98 0.27 -12.84
C LYS A 207 14.13 0.99 -11.52
N PHE A 208 15.26 0.78 -10.84
CA PHE A 208 15.56 1.46 -9.59
C PHE A 208 15.73 2.98 -9.77
N VAL A 209 16.46 3.42 -10.80
CA VAL A 209 16.59 4.86 -11.11
C VAL A 209 15.23 5.47 -11.40
N ARG A 210 14.36 4.81 -12.19
CA ARG A 210 12.99 5.28 -12.44
C ARG A 210 12.17 5.38 -11.15
N PHE A 211 12.30 4.38 -10.27
CA PHE A 211 11.64 4.35 -8.97
C PHE A 211 12.07 5.51 -8.07
N ILE A 212 13.37 5.72 -7.86
CA ILE A 212 13.84 6.77 -6.94
C ILE A 212 13.57 8.16 -7.50
N THR A 213 13.60 8.34 -8.83
CA THR A 213 13.15 9.57 -9.48
C THR A 213 11.65 9.80 -9.26
N ALA A 214 10.80 8.77 -9.43
CA ALA A 214 9.35 8.89 -9.19
C ALA A 214 9.01 9.20 -7.72
N ALA A 215 9.81 8.67 -6.80
CA ALA A 215 9.74 8.99 -5.37
C ALA A 215 10.16 10.45 -5.11
N ALA A 216 11.24 10.93 -5.72
CA ALA A 216 11.71 12.31 -5.60
C ALA A 216 10.71 13.34 -6.13
N VAL A 217 10.01 13.04 -7.23
CA VAL A 217 8.92 13.89 -7.77
C VAL A 217 7.76 14.07 -6.78
N ARG A 218 7.56 13.10 -5.86
CA ARG A 218 6.49 13.11 -4.85
C ARG A 218 6.99 13.49 -3.45
N VAL A 219 8.13 14.19 -3.37
CA VAL A 219 8.62 14.71 -2.09
C VAL A 219 7.57 15.65 -1.47
N SER A 220 7.43 15.61 -0.15
CA SER A 220 6.45 16.40 0.61
C SER A 220 4.99 16.15 0.22
N GLN A 221 4.69 14.97 -0.33
CA GLN A 221 3.35 14.53 -0.70
C GLN A 221 3.03 13.18 -0.06
N HIS A 222 1.73 12.83 0.00
CA HIS A 222 1.30 11.50 0.41
C HIS A 222 1.87 10.44 -0.54
N ILE A 223 2.39 9.36 0.04
CA ILE A 223 3.01 8.31 -0.76
C ILE A 223 1.95 7.56 -1.58
N ASP A 224 2.16 7.54 -2.89
CA ASP A 224 1.36 6.77 -3.83
C ASP A 224 2.20 5.62 -4.40
N TYR A 225 2.14 4.47 -3.72
CA TYR A 225 2.87 3.27 -4.11
C TYR A 225 2.45 2.75 -5.49
N GLU A 226 1.19 2.94 -5.89
CA GLU A 226 0.69 2.44 -7.18
C GLU A 226 1.30 3.24 -8.33
N SER A 227 1.20 4.57 -8.27
CA SER A 227 1.76 5.42 -9.32
C SER A 227 3.28 5.32 -9.43
N ILE A 228 3.98 5.20 -8.30
CA ILE A 228 5.45 5.00 -8.30
C ILE A 228 5.81 3.66 -8.95
N ALA A 229 5.09 2.58 -8.61
CA ALA A 229 5.33 1.25 -9.14
C ALA A 229 5.08 1.19 -10.66
N VAL A 230 3.96 1.76 -11.13
CA VAL A 230 3.62 1.84 -12.56
C VAL A 230 4.69 2.62 -13.34
N TYR A 231 5.14 3.77 -12.82
CA TYR A 231 6.18 4.56 -13.50
C TYR A 231 7.53 3.83 -13.58
N ALA A 232 7.88 3.06 -12.55
CA ALA A 232 9.13 2.32 -12.46
C ALA A 232 9.10 0.95 -13.15
N ASP A 233 7.94 0.51 -13.67
CA ASP A 233 7.73 -0.83 -14.24
C ASP A 233 8.08 -1.94 -13.23
N ILE A 234 7.57 -1.81 -12.01
CA ILE A 234 7.72 -2.78 -10.91
C ILE A 234 6.36 -3.07 -10.28
N ASP A 235 6.29 -4.13 -9.49
CA ASP A 235 5.13 -4.42 -8.67
C ASP A 235 5.08 -3.54 -7.40
N GLN A 236 3.88 -3.35 -6.87
CA GLN A 236 3.67 -2.50 -5.68
C GLN A 236 4.38 -3.04 -4.44
N SER A 237 4.60 -4.35 -4.34
CA SER A 237 5.29 -4.96 -3.19
C SER A 237 6.79 -4.65 -3.21
N THR A 238 7.42 -4.70 -4.38
CA THR A 238 8.79 -4.23 -4.60
C THR A 238 8.93 -2.74 -4.33
N CYS A 239 7.97 -1.91 -4.77
CA CYS A 239 7.95 -0.48 -4.45
C CYS A 239 7.95 -0.23 -2.93
N LYS A 240 7.09 -0.92 -2.18
CA LYS A 240 7.04 -0.82 -0.71
C LYS A 240 8.34 -1.30 -0.07
N SER A 241 8.90 -2.41 -0.56
CA SER A 241 10.18 -2.95 -0.10
C SER A 241 11.32 -1.94 -0.30
N TRP A 242 11.43 -1.35 -1.49
CA TRP A 242 12.47 -0.38 -1.80
C TRP A 242 12.34 0.92 -1.00
N ILE A 243 11.13 1.43 -0.75
CA ILE A 243 10.93 2.58 0.15
C ILE A 243 11.40 2.27 1.57
N ASN A 244 11.05 1.10 2.10
CA ASN A 244 11.51 0.66 3.43
C ASN A 244 13.05 0.56 3.47
N ILE A 245 13.66 0.03 2.40
CA ILE A 245 15.12 -0.02 2.29
C ILE A 245 15.73 1.39 2.31
N LEU A 246 15.21 2.32 1.51
CA LEU A 246 15.67 3.71 1.51
C LEU A 246 15.50 4.41 2.86
N GLU A 247 14.40 4.11 3.58
CA GLU A 247 14.11 4.67 4.90
C GLU A 247 15.15 4.21 5.93
N LYS A 248 15.43 2.91 5.98
CA LYS A 248 16.45 2.35 6.87
C LYS A 248 17.87 2.78 6.51
N LEU A 249 18.17 2.97 5.23
CA LEU A 249 19.47 3.50 4.79
C LEU A 249 19.67 4.98 5.17
N GLY A 250 18.62 5.67 5.64
CA GLY A 250 18.70 7.09 5.98
C GLY A 250 18.76 7.99 4.74
N ILE A 251 18.17 7.56 3.62
CA ILE A 251 18.06 8.36 2.38
C ILE A 251 16.73 9.11 2.37
N VAL A 252 15.65 8.40 2.72
CA VAL A 252 14.29 8.97 2.86
C VAL A 252 13.81 8.80 4.29
N PHE A 253 12.75 9.52 4.65
CA PHE A 253 12.00 9.29 5.87
C PHE A 253 10.51 9.49 5.61
N LEU A 254 9.68 8.77 6.35
CA LEU A 254 8.23 8.87 6.28
C LEU A 254 7.71 9.57 7.52
N ILE A 255 6.82 10.55 7.32
CA ILE A 255 6.04 11.14 8.41
C ILE A 255 4.66 10.52 8.39
N TYR A 256 4.31 9.85 9.49
CA TYR A 256 3.02 9.20 9.63
C TYR A 256 2.00 10.18 10.23
N PRO A 257 0.74 10.13 9.76
CA PRO A 257 -0.33 10.91 10.35
C PRO A 257 -0.61 10.43 11.79
N HIS A 258 -1.07 11.36 12.63
CA HIS A 258 -1.38 11.07 14.03
C HIS A 258 -2.44 9.97 14.18
N SER A 259 -2.19 9.02 15.10
CA SER A 259 -2.97 7.78 15.23
C SER A 259 -4.26 7.89 16.04
N ASP A 260 -4.58 9.04 16.64
CA ASP A 260 -5.75 9.23 17.52
C ASP A 260 -7.06 9.27 16.73
N GLY A 261 -7.39 8.25 15.91
CA GLY A 261 -8.73 7.96 15.36
C GLY A 261 -9.46 9.03 14.50
N GLU A 262 -9.02 10.28 14.54
CA GLU A 262 -9.68 11.49 14.04
C GLU A 262 -9.02 12.02 12.78
N SER A 263 -7.80 11.57 12.46
CA SER A 263 -7.13 11.98 11.23
C SER A 263 -7.81 11.32 10.02
N PRO A 264 -8.37 12.11 9.08
CA PRO A 264 -9.07 11.56 7.92
C PRO A 264 -8.12 10.87 6.93
N ILE A 265 -6.82 11.17 6.99
CA ILE A 265 -5.79 10.64 6.10
C ILE A 265 -4.87 9.71 6.90
N LYS A 266 -4.73 8.47 6.43
CA LYS A 266 -3.88 7.44 7.04
C LYS A 266 -2.56 7.20 6.27
N THR A 267 -2.41 7.84 5.12
CA THR A 267 -1.24 7.64 4.24
C THR A 267 -0.07 8.53 4.69
N PRO A 268 1.14 7.99 4.88
CA PRO A 268 2.30 8.78 5.26
C PRO A 268 2.78 9.69 4.13
N GLU A 269 3.52 10.73 4.49
CA GLU A 269 4.18 11.64 3.56
C GLU A 269 5.66 11.28 3.39
N LEU A 270 6.17 11.41 2.16
CA LEU A 270 7.53 11.02 1.79
C LEU A 270 8.48 12.23 1.77
N TYR A 271 9.63 12.09 2.43
CA TYR A 271 10.66 13.11 2.51
C TYR A 271 12.06 12.53 2.28
N PHE A 272 13.01 13.39 1.91
CA PHE A 272 14.42 13.04 1.69
C PHE A 272 15.32 13.81 2.65
N TYR A 273 16.33 13.14 3.21
CA TYR A 273 17.31 13.81 4.08
C TYR A 273 18.22 14.80 3.33
N ASP A 274 18.39 14.60 2.02
CA ASP A 274 19.19 15.48 1.15
C ASP A 274 18.35 16.06 0.00
N THR A 275 18.03 17.35 0.10
CA THR A 275 17.31 18.11 -0.94
C THR A 275 18.13 18.29 -2.21
N GLY A 276 19.46 18.32 -2.11
CA GLY A 276 20.32 18.43 -3.27
C GLY A 276 20.21 17.19 -4.16
N PHE A 277 20.06 16.02 -3.53
CA PHE A 277 19.79 14.77 -4.23
C PHE A 277 18.42 14.76 -4.92
N VAL A 278 17.38 15.30 -4.29
CA VAL A 278 16.06 15.49 -4.93
C VAL A 278 16.18 16.38 -6.16
N CYS A 279 16.84 17.54 -6.04
CA CYS A 279 17.07 18.46 -7.15
C CYS A 279 17.85 17.80 -8.30
N TYR A 280 18.82 16.95 -8.00
CA TYR A 280 19.54 16.16 -9.00
C TYR A 280 18.62 15.15 -9.72
N LEU A 281 17.85 14.36 -8.98
CA LEU A 281 16.95 13.33 -9.54
C LEU A 281 15.84 13.91 -10.42
N THR A 282 15.33 15.09 -10.04
CA THR A 282 14.27 15.83 -10.73
C THR A 282 14.79 16.79 -11.80
N ARG A 283 16.12 16.87 -11.98
CA ARG A 283 16.82 17.70 -12.98
C ARG A 283 16.61 19.21 -12.83
N TRP A 284 16.44 19.70 -11.61
CA TRP A 284 16.51 21.14 -11.33
C TRP A 284 17.96 21.63 -11.47
N SER A 285 18.25 22.30 -12.59
CA SER A 285 19.62 22.62 -13.03
C SER A 285 20.32 23.70 -12.22
N SER A 286 19.57 24.62 -11.60
CA SER A 286 20.13 25.68 -10.76
C SER A 286 19.20 26.03 -9.58
N PRO A 287 19.72 26.73 -8.56
CA PRO A 287 18.94 27.24 -7.44
C PRO A 287 17.77 28.12 -7.88
N GLU A 288 17.96 28.97 -8.89
CA GLU A 288 16.94 29.89 -9.39
C GLU A 288 15.80 29.15 -10.09
N VAL A 289 16.13 28.08 -10.82
CA VAL A 289 15.12 27.22 -11.47
C VAL A 289 14.35 26.43 -10.42
N ALA A 290 15.02 25.93 -9.38
CA ALA A 290 14.35 25.26 -8.26
C ALA A 290 13.39 26.21 -7.51
N ALA A 291 13.78 27.49 -7.32
CA ALA A 291 12.98 28.51 -6.65
C ALA A 291 11.71 28.89 -7.42
N ARG A 292 11.76 28.90 -8.75
CA ARG A 292 10.60 29.23 -9.62
C ARG A 292 9.83 28.00 -10.10
N GLY A 293 10.34 26.81 -9.79
CA GLY A 293 9.80 25.55 -10.26
C GLY A 293 8.52 25.16 -9.52
N ALA A 294 7.74 24.27 -10.13
CA ALA A 294 6.49 23.77 -9.54
C ALA A 294 6.69 22.98 -8.22
N MET A 295 7.92 22.58 -7.90
CA MET A 295 8.27 21.87 -6.67
C MET A 295 8.86 22.77 -5.58
N SER A 296 8.89 24.10 -5.77
CA SER A 296 9.48 25.07 -4.83
C SER A 296 9.01 24.84 -3.39
N ASP A 297 7.69 24.85 -3.17
CA ASP A 297 7.09 24.65 -1.84
C ASP A 297 7.45 23.29 -1.22
N ALA A 298 7.40 22.24 -2.04
CA ALA A 298 7.72 20.88 -1.62
C ALA A 298 9.20 20.75 -1.20
N LEU A 299 10.12 21.40 -1.93
CA LEU A 299 11.55 21.42 -1.61
C LEU A 299 11.84 22.17 -0.32
N VAL A 300 11.19 23.32 -0.11
CA VAL A 300 11.32 24.13 1.11
C VAL A 300 10.80 23.35 2.33
N GLN A 301 9.62 22.74 2.20
CA GLN A 301 9.05 21.90 3.25
C GLN A 301 9.97 20.71 3.59
N ASN A 302 10.49 20.02 2.58
CA ASN A 302 11.42 18.90 2.77
C ASN A 302 12.70 19.36 3.47
N PHE A 303 13.24 20.52 3.09
CA PHE A 303 14.43 21.10 3.71
C PHE A 303 14.23 21.30 5.21
N TYR A 304 13.19 22.04 5.60
CA TYR A 304 12.92 22.30 7.02
C TYR A 304 12.70 21.01 7.82
N LEU A 305 11.92 20.07 7.27
CA LEU A 305 11.64 18.82 7.95
C LEU A 305 12.88 17.94 8.10
N SER A 306 13.72 17.89 7.09
CA SER A 306 14.98 17.15 7.16
C SER A 306 15.89 17.70 8.28
N GLU A 307 15.91 19.02 8.49
CA GLU A 307 16.71 19.66 9.56
C GLU A 307 16.16 19.34 10.95
N VAL A 308 14.83 19.35 11.12
CA VAL A 308 14.20 18.93 12.38
C VAL A 308 14.54 17.47 12.68
N MET A 309 14.43 16.58 11.69
CA MET A 309 14.77 15.17 11.86
C MET A 309 16.24 14.96 12.23
N LYS A 310 17.15 15.66 11.56
CA LYS A 310 18.59 15.63 11.88
C LYS A 310 18.87 16.09 13.30
N TYR A 311 18.20 17.13 13.77
CA TYR A 311 18.35 17.62 15.14
C TYR A 311 18.01 16.54 16.18
N TYR A 312 16.84 15.90 16.08
CA TYR A 312 16.46 14.83 17.02
C TYR A 312 17.46 13.66 17.01
N ILE A 313 17.86 13.24 15.81
CA ILE A 313 18.77 12.09 15.64
C ILE A 313 20.18 12.43 16.15
N ASN A 314 20.67 13.64 15.93
CA ASN A 314 21.96 14.10 16.46
C ASN A 314 21.99 14.16 17.99
N GLU A 315 20.85 14.45 18.63
CA GLU A 315 20.66 14.38 20.08
C GLU A 315 20.49 12.93 20.60
N GLY A 316 20.47 11.94 19.70
CA GLY A 316 20.22 10.55 20.04
C GLY A 316 18.79 10.29 20.53
N LYS A 317 17.82 11.08 20.05
CA LYS A 317 16.39 10.95 20.36
C LYS A 317 15.64 10.42 19.15
N GLU A 318 14.60 9.64 19.40
CA GLU A 318 13.65 9.28 18.34
C GLU A 318 12.71 10.46 18.07
N PRO A 319 12.59 10.91 16.81
CA PRO A 319 11.69 12.00 16.47
C PRO A 319 10.22 11.53 16.59
N TYR A 320 9.48 12.08 17.55
CA TYR A 320 8.03 11.92 17.64
C TYR A 320 7.36 13.11 16.96
N LEU A 321 7.07 12.97 15.67
CA LEU A 321 6.45 14.01 14.84
C LEU A 321 5.16 13.50 14.18
N PRO A 322 4.12 13.11 14.95
CA PRO A 322 2.84 12.83 14.34
C PRO A 322 2.29 14.11 13.73
N HIS A 323 2.01 14.07 12.44
CA HIS A 323 1.40 15.19 11.75
C HIS A 323 -0.11 15.18 11.93
N TYR A 324 -0.67 16.33 12.28
CA TYR A 324 -2.11 16.59 12.31
C TYR A 324 -2.47 17.52 11.17
N ARG A 325 -3.40 17.13 10.31
CA ARG A 325 -3.96 18.03 9.28
C ARG A 325 -5.40 18.34 9.67
N ASP A 326 -5.67 19.57 10.08
CA ASP A 326 -7.05 20.04 10.26
C ASP A 326 -7.71 20.13 8.87
N CYS A 327 -8.98 19.77 8.77
CA CYS A 327 -9.78 19.87 7.55
C CYS A 327 -9.91 21.34 7.07
N ASN A 328 -9.66 22.30 7.95
CA ASN A 328 -9.65 23.73 7.67
C ASN A 328 -8.25 24.35 7.48
N ALA A 329 -7.17 23.57 7.62
CA ALA A 329 -5.82 24.06 7.36
C ALA A 329 -5.61 24.15 5.85
N GLY A 330 -5.10 25.29 5.36
CA GLY A 330 -4.81 25.49 3.95
C GLY A 330 -3.83 24.44 3.40
N GLU A 331 -3.84 24.23 2.08
CA GLU A 331 -2.83 23.41 1.39
C GLU A 331 -1.42 23.92 1.74
N GLY A 332 -0.69 23.17 2.58
CA GLY A 332 0.71 23.45 2.92
C GLY A 332 1.03 23.59 4.41
N ASP A 333 0.04 23.59 5.31
CA ASP A 333 0.30 23.73 6.75
C ASP A 333 0.63 22.37 7.40
N VAL A 334 1.86 22.24 7.92
CA VAL A 334 2.31 21.03 8.61
C VAL A 334 2.26 21.23 10.13
N LEU A 335 1.32 20.58 10.85
CA LEU A 335 1.21 20.68 12.31
C LEU A 335 1.83 19.46 13.02
N PHE A 336 2.82 19.64 13.88
CA PHE A 336 3.41 18.57 14.70
C PHE A 336 2.87 18.60 16.12
N LYS A 337 2.60 17.43 16.73
CA LYS A 337 2.22 17.35 18.15
C LYS A 337 3.36 16.72 18.97
N GLY A 338 3.96 17.49 19.87
CA GLY A 338 4.99 17.01 20.82
C GLY A 338 4.76 17.58 22.22
N ASP A 339 4.78 16.74 23.26
CA ASP A 339 4.59 17.11 24.68
C ASP A 339 3.41 18.06 24.95
N GLY A 340 2.26 17.80 24.31
CA GLY A 340 1.05 18.62 24.45
C GLY A 340 1.08 19.96 23.71
N LYS A 341 2.08 20.22 22.86
CA LYS A 341 2.22 21.42 22.03
C LYS A 341 2.04 21.09 20.54
N ILE A 342 1.35 21.97 19.82
CA ILE A 342 1.14 21.87 18.37
C ILE A 342 2.07 22.88 17.67
N PHE A 343 2.88 22.44 16.72
CA PHE A 343 3.82 23.26 15.96
C PHE A 343 3.35 23.41 14.52
N SER A 344 3.04 24.62 14.04
CA SER A 344 2.68 24.86 12.64
C SER A 344 3.89 25.32 11.81
N LEU A 345 4.25 24.57 10.77
CA LEU A 345 5.00 25.08 9.62
C LEU A 345 3.96 25.65 8.66
N LYS A 346 3.87 26.99 8.58
CA LYS A 346 3.02 27.67 7.60
C LYS A 346 3.84 28.09 6.39
N ASN A 347 3.52 27.55 5.23
CA ASN A 347 3.99 28.10 3.96
C ASN A 347 3.15 29.34 3.64
N LYS A 348 3.68 30.54 3.93
CA LYS A 348 3.14 31.77 3.35
C LYS A 348 3.98 32.17 2.14
N GLU A 349 3.72 31.54 1.00
CA GLU A 349 4.02 32.15 -0.29
C GLU A 349 2.73 32.49 -1.03
N THR A 350 2.15 33.62 -0.63
CA THR A 350 1.44 34.51 -1.57
C THR A 350 2.23 35.81 -1.60
N ALA A 351 3.45 35.77 -2.15
CA ALA A 351 4.35 36.91 -2.17
C ALA A 351 5.20 36.99 -3.45
N ALA A 352 4.63 36.66 -4.61
CA ALA A 352 5.26 36.90 -5.90
C ALA A 352 5.13 38.37 -6.40
N GLN A 353 4.84 39.35 -5.52
CA GLN A 353 4.67 40.75 -5.96
C GLN A 353 5.27 41.87 -5.10
N ASN A 354 5.96 41.64 -3.99
CA ASN A 354 6.62 42.75 -3.26
C ASN A 354 8.03 42.39 -2.78
N ASN A 355 9.00 43.16 -3.28
CA ASN A 355 10.46 43.05 -3.13
C ASN A 355 11.00 43.28 -1.69
N ASN A 356 10.31 42.86 -0.64
CA ASN A 356 10.83 42.94 0.73
C ASN A 356 10.24 41.83 1.60
N ILE A 357 10.91 40.67 1.65
CA ILE A 357 10.67 39.68 2.69
C ILE A 357 11.48 40.10 3.92
N GLN A 358 10.98 41.12 4.63
CA GLN A 358 11.41 41.39 6.00
C GLN A 358 10.67 40.43 6.92
N ASN A 359 11.27 39.27 7.20
CA ASN A 359 11.15 38.43 8.39
C ASN A 359 11.39 36.97 8.06
N ILE A 360 12.65 36.61 7.78
CA ILE A 360 13.13 35.23 7.93
C ILE A 360 13.99 35.19 9.21
N GLY A 361 13.46 35.73 10.30
CA GLY A 361 13.99 35.59 11.66
C GLY A 361 13.37 34.40 12.39
N ALA A 362 13.10 33.29 11.69
CA ALA A 362 12.25 32.19 12.18
C ALA A 362 13.05 30.91 12.52
N ILE A 363 14.28 31.06 13.01
CA ILE A 363 14.89 30.01 13.85
C ILE A 363 14.89 30.44 15.33
N ASP A 364 14.93 31.75 15.62
CA ASP A 364 14.67 32.28 16.97
C ASP A 364 13.17 32.55 17.23
N ASN A 365 12.35 32.56 16.18
CA ASN A 365 10.89 32.59 16.25
C ASN A 365 10.31 31.49 15.35
N LEU A 366 10.37 30.23 15.81
CA LEU A 366 9.10 29.51 15.90
C LEU A 366 8.20 30.46 16.68
N GLN A 367 7.36 31.24 16.00
CA GLN A 367 6.20 31.82 16.67
C GLN A 367 5.37 30.61 17.07
N THR A 368 5.71 30.10 18.25
CA THR A 368 4.85 29.39 19.16
C THR A 368 3.56 30.20 19.20
N THR A 369 2.66 29.90 18.29
CA THR A 369 1.26 30.16 18.58
C THR A 369 0.93 29.08 19.60
N ILE A 370 1.32 29.34 20.85
CA ILE A 370 0.78 28.63 22.00
C ILE A 370 -0.71 28.88 21.85
N ILE A 371 -1.45 27.91 21.34
CA ILE A 371 -2.89 27.88 21.58
C ILE A 371 -2.96 27.44 23.04
N PRO A 372 -3.29 28.34 23.99
CA PRO A 372 -3.40 27.93 25.37
C PRO A 372 -4.56 26.94 25.44
N THR A 373 -4.34 25.79 26.08
CA THR A 373 -5.36 24.78 26.38
C THR A 373 -6.39 25.26 27.43
N GLU A 374 -6.63 26.57 27.54
CA GLU A 374 -7.43 27.16 28.62
C GLU A 374 -8.82 27.67 28.20
N LYS A 375 -9.27 27.37 26.97
CA LYS A 375 -10.67 27.61 26.57
C LYS A 375 -11.31 26.39 25.92
N VAL A 376 -11.23 25.25 26.60
CA VAL A 376 -12.13 24.10 26.35
C VAL A 376 -12.70 23.64 27.70
N ASN A 377 -13.30 24.57 28.45
CA ASN A 377 -14.13 24.24 29.61
C ASN A 377 -15.29 25.25 29.70
N SER A 378 -16.13 25.23 28.68
CA SER A 378 -17.54 25.62 28.82
C SER A 378 -18.33 24.96 27.70
N PRO A 379 -19.36 24.16 28.00
CA PRO A 379 -20.24 23.66 26.96
C PRO A 379 -20.93 24.87 26.30
N PRO A 380 -20.93 24.99 24.96
CA PRO A 380 -21.56 26.11 24.31
C PRO A 380 -23.07 26.12 24.58
N SER A 381 -23.58 27.29 24.96
CA SER A 381 -25.01 27.55 25.05
C SER A 381 -25.69 27.33 23.70
N ILE A 382 -26.80 26.60 23.77
CA ILE A 382 -27.61 26.11 22.66
C ILE A 382 -28.39 27.31 22.07
N PRO A 383 -28.02 27.79 20.86
CA PRO A 383 -29.00 27.82 19.76
C PRO A 383 -28.41 27.60 18.35
N LEU A 384 -27.17 27.10 18.22
CA LEU A 384 -26.53 26.84 16.90
C LEU A 384 -26.33 25.35 16.56
N LEU A 385 -26.71 24.45 17.47
CA LEU A 385 -26.57 22.99 17.28
C LEU A 385 -27.63 22.37 16.35
N ASP A 386 -28.76 23.04 16.13
CA ASP A 386 -29.81 22.52 15.23
C ASP A 386 -29.56 22.87 13.75
N GLN A 387 -28.91 23.99 13.45
CA GLN A 387 -28.58 24.33 12.05
C GLN A 387 -27.39 23.51 11.51
N LYS A 388 -26.42 23.11 12.35
CA LYS A 388 -25.24 22.33 11.93
C LYS A 388 -25.43 20.81 11.94
N LYS A 389 -26.43 20.26 12.64
CA LYS A 389 -26.79 18.84 12.51
C LYS A 389 -27.26 18.50 11.09
N ASN A 390 -27.85 19.45 10.37
CA ASN A 390 -28.31 19.24 9.00
C ASN A 390 -27.15 19.21 7.98
N THR A 391 -26.09 20.01 8.19
CA THR A 391 -24.93 20.04 7.28
C THR A 391 -24.01 18.82 7.44
N CYS A 392 -23.83 18.31 8.67
CA CYS A 392 -23.02 17.10 8.92
C CYS A 392 -23.77 15.79 8.61
N LYS A 393 -25.11 15.76 8.69
CA LYS A 393 -25.90 14.62 8.15
C LYS A 393 -25.73 14.49 6.65
N ASN A 394 -25.64 15.59 5.91
CA ASN A 394 -25.58 15.59 4.44
C ASN A 394 -24.27 15.02 3.88
N LEU A 395 -23.14 15.07 4.61
CA LEU A 395 -21.88 14.45 4.17
C LEU A 395 -21.83 12.94 4.45
N ARG A 396 -22.32 12.51 5.62
CA ARG A 396 -22.46 11.07 5.94
C ARG A 396 -23.45 10.37 5.01
N PHE A 397 -24.55 11.05 4.63
CA PHE A 397 -25.51 10.54 3.64
C PHE A 397 -24.94 10.45 2.21
N ARG A 398 -23.99 11.31 1.82
CA ARG A 398 -23.37 11.25 0.48
C ARG A 398 -22.39 10.08 0.34
N THR A 399 -21.61 9.78 1.37
CA THR A 399 -20.69 8.62 1.32
C THR A 399 -21.44 7.30 1.47
N LEU A 400 -22.49 7.25 2.32
CA LEU A 400 -23.39 6.09 2.39
C LEU A 400 -24.13 5.91 1.06
N GLY A 401 -24.56 7.01 0.43
CA GLY A 401 -25.21 7.01 -0.88
C GLY A 401 -24.35 6.37 -1.96
N ARG A 402 -23.05 6.66 -2.02
CA ARG A 402 -22.12 6.03 -3.00
C ARG A 402 -21.92 4.53 -2.76
N ILE A 403 -21.87 4.09 -1.51
CA ILE A 403 -21.76 2.65 -1.19
C ILE A 403 -23.04 1.92 -1.58
N VAL A 404 -24.20 2.50 -1.26
CA VAL A 404 -25.51 1.96 -1.67
C VAL A 404 -25.64 1.95 -3.19
N GLU A 405 -25.20 3.00 -3.88
CA GLU A 405 -25.20 3.10 -5.34
C GLU A 405 -24.34 2.00 -5.97
N ILE A 406 -23.11 1.78 -5.48
CA ILE A 406 -22.25 0.68 -5.96
C ILE A 406 -22.91 -0.68 -5.70
N LEU A 407 -23.48 -0.90 -4.52
CA LEU A 407 -24.15 -2.17 -4.19
C LEU A 407 -25.38 -2.40 -5.07
N VAL A 408 -26.16 -1.37 -5.35
CA VAL A 408 -27.32 -1.44 -6.26
C VAL A 408 -26.86 -1.73 -7.69
N VAL A 409 -25.78 -1.09 -8.16
CA VAL A 409 -25.21 -1.36 -9.48
C VAL A 409 -24.70 -2.79 -9.58
N VAL A 410 -23.95 -3.27 -8.58
CA VAL A 410 -23.45 -4.66 -8.55
C VAL A 410 -24.61 -5.66 -8.51
N ALA A 411 -25.63 -5.41 -7.69
CA ALA A 411 -26.84 -6.23 -7.64
C ALA A 411 -27.59 -6.23 -8.98
N ALA A 412 -27.77 -5.06 -9.60
CA ALA A 412 -28.43 -4.91 -10.89
C ALA A 412 -27.66 -5.62 -12.01
N VAL A 413 -26.33 -5.50 -12.05
CA VAL A 413 -25.47 -6.21 -13.01
C VAL A 413 -25.53 -7.71 -12.77
N THR A 414 -25.54 -8.17 -11.52
CA THR A 414 -25.67 -9.59 -11.20
C THR A 414 -27.02 -10.14 -11.63
N VAL A 415 -28.11 -9.43 -11.34
CA VAL A 415 -29.46 -9.79 -11.79
C VAL A 415 -29.52 -9.81 -13.31
N LEU A 416 -28.94 -8.81 -13.99
CA LEU A 416 -28.90 -8.72 -15.45
C LEU A 416 -28.09 -9.86 -16.09
N LEU A 417 -26.95 -10.23 -15.50
CA LEU A 417 -26.17 -11.39 -15.95
C LEU A 417 -26.98 -12.68 -15.75
N VAL A 418 -27.57 -12.89 -14.57
CA VAL A 418 -28.38 -14.08 -14.28
C VAL A 418 -29.59 -14.16 -15.23
N THR A 419 -30.33 -13.08 -15.47
CA THR A 419 -31.48 -13.08 -16.39
C THR A 419 -31.08 -13.19 -17.85
N SER A 420 -29.88 -12.74 -18.23
CA SER A 420 -29.37 -12.89 -19.60
C SER A 420 -29.00 -14.33 -19.94
N PHE A 421 -28.51 -15.11 -18.96
CA PHE A 421 -28.05 -16.49 -19.18
C PHE A 421 -29.07 -17.55 -18.75
N LEU A 422 -30.05 -17.22 -17.90
CA LEU A 422 -31.09 -18.14 -17.43
C LEU A 422 -32.48 -17.55 -17.73
N PRO A 423 -33.19 -18.07 -18.76
CA PRO A 423 -34.56 -17.65 -19.04
C PRO A 423 -35.47 -17.92 -17.84
N VAL A 424 -36.23 -16.89 -17.43
CA VAL A 424 -37.23 -16.99 -16.36
C VAL A 424 -38.62 -16.95 -16.98
N LEU A 425 -39.48 -17.88 -16.60
CA LEU A 425 -40.80 -18.08 -17.20
C LEU A 425 -41.87 -18.11 -16.10
N GLN A 426 -42.89 -17.27 -16.22
CA GLN A 426 -44.06 -17.32 -15.34
C GLN A 426 -45.12 -18.27 -15.94
N VAL A 427 -45.46 -19.32 -15.20
CA VAL A 427 -46.49 -20.28 -15.58
C VAL A 427 -47.83 -19.56 -15.69
N SER A 428 -48.48 -19.69 -16.85
CA SER A 428 -49.84 -19.20 -17.06
C SER A 428 -50.76 -20.38 -17.42
N GLY A 429 -51.91 -20.46 -16.76
CA GLY A 429 -52.92 -21.50 -16.99
C GLY A 429 -52.76 -22.78 -16.16
N ASN A 430 -53.58 -23.78 -16.49
CA ASN A 430 -53.78 -24.98 -15.65
C ASN A 430 -53.20 -26.28 -16.24
N SER A 431 -52.59 -26.24 -17.43
CA SER A 431 -52.21 -27.44 -18.18
C SER A 431 -51.14 -28.33 -17.53
N MET A 432 -50.46 -27.83 -16.48
CA MET A 432 -49.41 -28.54 -15.76
C MET A 432 -49.78 -28.86 -14.29
N ARG A 433 -51.05 -28.71 -13.89
CA ARG A 433 -51.50 -29.08 -12.54
C ARG A 433 -51.50 -30.61 -12.36
N PRO A 434 -51.18 -31.15 -11.16
CA PRO A 434 -50.83 -30.43 -9.91
C PRO A 434 -49.36 -29.98 -9.83
N THR A 435 -48.51 -30.42 -10.74
CA THR A 435 -47.05 -30.19 -10.70
C THR A 435 -46.70 -28.71 -10.68
N LEU A 436 -47.40 -27.90 -11.47
CA LEU A 436 -47.20 -26.46 -11.56
C LEU A 436 -48.56 -25.75 -11.53
N SER A 437 -48.62 -24.66 -10.77
CA SER A 437 -49.80 -23.80 -10.66
C SER A 437 -49.58 -22.45 -11.35
N ASP A 438 -50.67 -21.84 -11.78
CA ASP A 438 -50.69 -20.47 -12.32
C ASP A 438 -49.95 -19.50 -11.39
N GLY A 439 -49.10 -18.66 -11.97
CA GLY A 439 -48.26 -17.71 -11.24
C GLY A 439 -46.96 -18.27 -10.66
N ASN A 440 -46.68 -19.59 -10.79
CA ASN A 440 -45.35 -20.13 -10.48
C ASN A 440 -44.29 -19.50 -11.38
N ILE A 441 -43.09 -19.26 -10.85
CA ILE A 441 -41.95 -18.76 -11.65
C ILE A 441 -40.89 -19.86 -11.73
N LEU A 442 -40.48 -20.16 -12.96
CA LEU A 442 -39.50 -21.20 -13.28
C LEU A 442 -38.24 -20.57 -13.86
N VAL A 443 -37.10 -21.14 -13.48
CA VAL A 443 -35.81 -20.90 -14.13
C VAL A 443 -35.54 -22.06 -15.08
N LEU A 444 -35.32 -21.73 -16.35
CA LEU A 444 -35.01 -22.72 -17.38
C LEU A 444 -33.51 -22.83 -17.60
N LEU A 445 -33.03 -24.06 -17.84
CA LEU A 445 -31.70 -24.34 -18.35
C LEU A 445 -31.78 -24.48 -19.87
N ARG A 446 -31.04 -23.63 -20.59
CA ARG A 446 -30.95 -23.73 -22.05
C ARG A 446 -30.04 -24.89 -22.43
N THR A 447 -30.63 -26.04 -22.73
CA THR A 447 -29.94 -27.22 -23.24
C THR A 447 -30.08 -27.23 -24.76
N GLY A 448 -28.98 -27.06 -25.50
CA GLY A 448 -28.98 -27.16 -26.97
C GLY A 448 -29.09 -28.59 -27.49
N GLY A 449 -29.93 -29.42 -26.86
CA GLY A 449 -30.05 -30.87 -27.06
C GLY A 449 -29.91 -31.69 -25.77
N GLY A 450 -30.15 -33.01 -25.86
CA GLY A 450 -29.99 -33.95 -24.74
C GLY A 450 -31.17 -34.02 -23.76
N TYR A 451 -32.39 -33.87 -24.28
CA TYR A 451 -33.64 -34.02 -23.53
C TYR A 451 -33.83 -35.46 -23.04
N LYS A 452 -34.45 -35.62 -21.89
CA LYS A 452 -34.83 -36.93 -21.34
C LYS A 452 -36.35 -37.00 -21.20
N SER A 453 -36.89 -38.21 -21.34
CA SER A 453 -38.28 -38.47 -20.95
C SER A 453 -38.47 -38.08 -19.48
N GLY A 454 -39.54 -37.34 -19.21
CA GLY A 454 -39.85 -36.78 -17.89
C GLY A 454 -39.42 -35.32 -17.70
N ASP A 455 -38.56 -34.75 -18.55
CA ASP A 455 -38.16 -33.34 -18.43
C ASP A 455 -39.37 -32.40 -18.69
N ILE A 456 -39.52 -31.33 -17.90
CA ILE A 456 -40.50 -30.27 -18.18
C ILE A 456 -39.81 -29.21 -19.03
N CYS A 457 -40.30 -28.93 -20.23
CA CYS A 457 -39.72 -27.96 -21.15
C CYS A 457 -40.66 -26.78 -21.42
N GLY A 458 -40.08 -25.58 -21.52
CA GLY A 458 -40.74 -24.41 -22.10
C GLY A 458 -40.51 -24.37 -23.59
N LEU A 459 -41.57 -24.21 -24.39
CA LEU A 459 -41.51 -24.24 -25.86
C LEU A 459 -42.35 -23.13 -26.48
N TYR A 460 -41.91 -22.63 -27.64
CA TYR A 460 -42.67 -21.66 -28.42
C TYR A 460 -43.61 -22.36 -29.40
N TRP A 461 -44.89 -22.02 -29.34
CA TRP A 461 -45.93 -22.44 -30.26
C TRP A 461 -46.80 -21.25 -30.65
N GLU A 462 -46.89 -20.93 -31.95
CA GLU A 462 -47.68 -19.80 -32.47
C GLU A 462 -47.47 -18.47 -31.71
N ASN A 463 -46.21 -18.09 -31.46
CA ASN A 463 -45.81 -16.92 -30.65
C ASN A 463 -46.27 -16.94 -29.18
N LYS A 464 -46.83 -18.05 -28.70
CA LYS A 464 -47.13 -18.29 -27.29
C LYS A 464 -46.10 -19.23 -26.68
N LEU A 465 -45.84 -19.04 -25.39
CA LEU A 465 -44.91 -19.85 -24.63
C LEU A 465 -45.71 -20.87 -23.81
N LEU A 466 -45.47 -22.14 -24.07
CA LEU A 466 -46.16 -23.26 -23.43
C LEU A 466 -45.19 -24.04 -22.55
N LEU A 467 -45.71 -24.62 -21.47
CA LEU A 467 -44.98 -25.58 -20.64
C LEU A 467 -45.62 -26.94 -20.82
N LYS A 468 -44.80 -27.94 -21.14
CA LYS A 468 -45.19 -29.33 -21.33
C LYS A 468 -44.08 -30.25 -20.81
N ARG A 469 -44.42 -31.50 -20.53
CA ARG A 469 -43.49 -32.57 -20.19
C ARG A 469 -43.11 -33.36 -21.43
N VAL A 470 -41.83 -33.66 -21.58
CA VAL A 470 -41.31 -34.54 -22.63
C VAL A 470 -41.69 -35.98 -22.27
N ILE A 471 -42.45 -36.63 -23.14
CA ILE A 471 -42.92 -38.00 -22.96
C ILE A 471 -42.05 -38.96 -23.77
N ALA A 472 -41.82 -38.65 -25.04
CA ALA A 472 -41.01 -39.48 -25.93
C ALA A 472 -40.03 -38.65 -26.76
N LEU A 473 -38.90 -39.29 -27.08
CA LEU A 473 -37.77 -38.72 -27.80
C LEU A 473 -37.85 -39.05 -29.31
N PRO A 474 -37.06 -38.40 -30.17
CA PRO A 474 -37.08 -38.66 -31.61
C PRO A 474 -36.90 -40.15 -31.93
N GLY A 475 -37.70 -40.68 -32.85
CA GLY A 475 -37.68 -42.07 -33.28
C GLY A 475 -38.47 -43.06 -32.43
N SER A 476 -38.95 -42.66 -31.24
CA SER A 476 -39.73 -43.52 -30.35
C SER A 476 -41.18 -43.70 -30.85
N TYR A 477 -41.83 -44.80 -30.50
CA TYR A 477 -43.26 -45.03 -30.72
C TYR A 477 -44.04 -44.76 -29.44
N VAL A 478 -45.06 -43.91 -29.51
CA VAL A 478 -45.98 -43.61 -28.40
C VAL A 478 -47.31 -44.31 -28.65
N ASP A 479 -47.82 -44.98 -27.64
CA ASP A 479 -49.16 -45.58 -27.65
C ASP A 479 -49.93 -45.19 -26.37
N ILE A 480 -51.20 -44.84 -26.53
CA ILE A 480 -52.07 -44.38 -25.44
C ILE A 480 -53.39 -45.13 -25.51
N ASP A 481 -53.76 -45.84 -24.44
CA ASP A 481 -55.03 -46.57 -24.37
C ASP A 481 -56.24 -45.67 -24.02
N GLU A 482 -57.45 -46.22 -24.11
CA GLU A 482 -58.70 -45.51 -23.81
C GLU A 482 -58.77 -45.00 -22.37
N ASP A 483 -58.07 -45.67 -21.44
CA ASP A 483 -57.96 -45.28 -20.04
C ASP A 483 -56.90 -44.17 -19.80
N GLY A 484 -56.14 -43.79 -20.84
CA GLY A 484 -55.12 -42.75 -20.83
C GLY A 484 -53.75 -43.21 -20.30
N ASN A 485 -53.48 -44.52 -20.23
CA ASN A 485 -52.16 -45.06 -19.94
C ASN A 485 -51.25 -44.89 -21.16
N VAL A 486 -50.07 -44.32 -20.93
CA VAL A 486 -49.08 -44.08 -21.98
C VAL A 486 -48.02 -45.19 -21.95
N SER A 487 -47.64 -45.69 -23.12
CA SER A 487 -46.49 -46.55 -23.31
C SER A 487 -45.57 -45.99 -24.39
N VAL A 488 -44.26 -46.12 -24.19
CA VAL A 488 -43.23 -45.68 -25.12
C VAL A 488 -42.40 -46.90 -25.51
N ASP A 489 -42.32 -47.18 -26.81
CA ASP A 489 -41.67 -48.38 -27.38
C ASP A 489 -42.16 -49.70 -26.76
N GLY A 490 -43.46 -49.77 -26.44
CA GLY A 490 -44.11 -50.93 -25.83
C GLY A 490 -43.87 -51.08 -24.31
N VAL A 491 -43.14 -50.15 -23.68
CA VAL A 491 -42.95 -50.11 -22.23
C VAL A 491 -43.92 -49.11 -21.60
N PRO A 492 -44.80 -49.54 -20.66
CA PRO A 492 -45.67 -48.61 -19.93
C PRO A 492 -44.86 -47.55 -19.17
N LEU A 493 -45.25 -46.28 -19.33
CA LEU A 493 -44.61 -45.15 -18.67
C LEU A 493 -45.12 -45.02 -17.23
N ASP A 494 -44.20 -44.92 -16.27
CA ASP A 494 -44.54 -44.62 -14.88
C ASP A 494 -44.72 -43.10 -14.70
N GLU A 495 -45.93 -42.70 -14.31
CA GLU A 495 -46.34 -41.29 -14.26
C GLU A 495 -46.84 -40.87 -12.86
N PRO A 496 -45.96 -40.87 -11.85
CA PRO A 496 -46.33 -40.56 -10.46
C PRO A 496 -46.75 -39.10 -10.25
N TYR A 497 -46.56 -38.25 -11.26
CA TYR A 497 -46.93 -36.82 -11.26
C TYR A 497 -48.41 -36.58 -11.62
N LEU A 498 -49.13 -37.60 -12.11
CA LEU A 498 -50.54 -37.49 -12.47
C LEU A 498 -51.44 -37.81 -11.27
N THR A 499 -52.47 -36.99 -11.06
CA THR A 499 -53.55 -37.31 -10.11
C THR A 499 -54.61 -38.21 -10.75
N GLN A 500 -54.84 -38.04 -12.05
CA GLN A 500 -55.80 -38.81 -12.83
C GLN A 500 -55.26 -39.01 -14.25
N LYS A 501 -55.31 -40.24 -14.76
CA LYS A 501 -55.03 -40.54 -16.15
C LYS A 501 -56.27 -40.28 -17.01
N SER A 502 -56.03 -39.81 -18.22
CA SER A 502 -57.08 -39.53 -19.20
C SER A 502 -56.45 -39.40 -20.57
N ILE A 503 -57.17 -39.85 -21.60
CA ILE A 503 -56.80 -39.63 -23.00
C ILE A 503 -56.86 -38.14 -23.37
N GLY A 504 -57.72 -37.35 -22.72
CA GLY A 504 -57.89 -35.91 -22.97
C GLY A 504 -58.38 -35.59 -24.38
N GLU A 505 -58.10 -34.38 -24.86
CA GLU A 505 -58.34 -33.99 -26.24
C GLU A 505 -57.29 -34.65 -27.15
N CYS A 506 -57.72 -35.61 -27.96
CA CYS A 506 -56.86 -36.39 -28.85
C CYS A 506 -57.56 -36.60 -30.20
N ASP A 507 -56.87 -36.25 -31.29
CA ASP A 507 -57.36 -36.37 -32.68
C ASP A 507 -56.35 -37.10 -33.60
N ILE A 508 -55.28 -37.65 -33.02
CA ILE A 508 -54.27 -38.45 -33.70
C ILE A 508 -54.48 -39.96 -33.43
N GLU A 509 -54.02 -40.79 -34.36
CA GLU A 509 -54.06 -42.25 -34.21
C GLU A 509 -52.76 -42.78 -33.58
N PHE A 510 -52.90 -43.73 -32.66
CA PHE A 510 -51.80 -44.47 -32.03
C PHE A 510 -51.74 -45.92 -32.56
N PRO A 511 -50.55 -46.54 -32.63
CA PRO A 511 -49.25 -46.04 -32.20
C PRO A 511 -48.68 -44.96 -33.13
N TYR A 512 -48.15 -43.89 -32.54
CA TYR A 512 -47.62 -42.74 -33.26
C TYR A 512 -46.10 -42.71 -33.17
N GLN A 513 -45.41 -42.66 -34.32
CA GLN A 513 -43.95 -42.54 -34.36
C GLN A 513 -43.51 -41.08 -34.26
N VAL A 514 -42.65 -40.76 -33.30
CA VAL A 514 -42.07 -39.43 -33.16
C VAL A 514 -41.03 -39.20 -34.27
N PRO A 515 -41.21 -38.19 -35.14
CA PRO A 515 -40.25 -37.92 -36.21
C PRO A 515 -38.87 -37.52 -35.67
N ASP A 516 -37.83 -37.75 -36.47
CA ASP A 516 -36.46 -37.33 -36.14
C ASP A 516 -36.38 -35.81 -35.87
N GLY A 517 -35.65 -35.43 -34.83
CA GLY A 517 -35.49 -34.04 -34.39
C GLY A 517 -36.72 -33.41 -33.73
N LYS A 518 -37.75 -34.20 -33.41
CA LYS A 518 -38.96 -33.74 -32.71
C LYS A 518 -39.18 -34.46 -31.40
N LEU A 519 -39.86 -33.79 -30.48
CA LEU A 519 -40.26 -34.30 -29.17
C LEU A 519 -41.78 -34.48 -29.14
N PHE A 520 -42.23 -35.56 -28.49
CA PHE A 520 -43.63 -35.74 -28.13
C PHE A 520 -43.83 -35.23 -26.69
N VAL A 521 -44.68 -34.21 -26.55
CA VAL A 521 -44.85 -33.51 -25.26
C VAL A 521 -46.31 -33.51 -24.82
N MET A 522 -46.54 -33.65 -23.52
CA MET A 522 -47.88 -33.67 -22.93
C MET A 522 -47.95 -32.78 -21.70
N GLY A 523 -49.12 -32.21 -21.41
CA GLY A 523 -49.35 -31.51 -20.15
C GLY A 523 -49.74 -32.47 -19.03
N ASP A 524 -49.35 -32.16 -17.79
CA ASP A 524 -49.68 -33.00 -16.63
C ASP A 524 -51.19 -32.98 -16.31
N SER A 525 -51.90 -31.87 -16.59
CA SER A 525 -53.37 -31.89 -16.59
C SER A 525 -53.86 -32.41 -17.93
N ARG A 526 -54.02 -33.73 -18.03
CA ARG A 526 -54.36 -34.43 -19.28
C ARG A 526 -55.64 -33.94 -19.95
N VAL A 527 -56.61 -33.49 -19.16
CA VAL A 527 -57.93 -33.02 -19.62
C VAL A 527 -57.89 -31.57 -20.11
N ASP A 528 -57.10 -30.71 -19.44
CA ASP A 528 -57.05 -29.27 -19.74
C ASP A 528 -55.94 -28.89 -20.74
N SER A 529 -55.11 -29.86 -21.13
CA SER A 529 -53.91 -29.64 -21.91
C SER A 529 -54.14 -29.95 -23.39
N ILE A 530 -54.07 -28.92 -24.23
CA ILE A 530 -53.80 -29.06 -25.66
C ILE A 530 -52.29 -29.22 -25.84
N ASP A 531 -51.86 -30.35 -26.39
CA ASP A 531 -50.46 -30.79 -26.52
C ASP A 531 -50.27 -31.74 -27.72
N SER A 532 -49.19 -32.53 -27.77
CA SER A 532 -48.85 -33.34 -28.96
C SER A 532 -49.91 -34.38 -29.35
N ARG A 533 -50.92 -34.64 -28.51
CA ARG A 533 -52.10 -35.45 -28.83
C ARG A 533 -53.07 -34.79 -29.81
N SER A 534 -52.98 -33.47 -29.99
CA SER A 534 -53.78 -32.73 -30.96
C SER A 534 -52.96 -32.43 -32.22
N SER A 535 -53.53 -32.67 -33.39
CA SER A 535 -53.00 -32.34 -34.71
C SER A 535 -52.74 -30.84 -34.88
N SER A 536 -53.42 -30.01 -34.07
CA SER A 536 -53.21 -28.57 -33.98
C SER A 536 -51.87 -28.17 -33.34
N VAL A 537 -51.23 -29.05 -32.57
CA VAL A 537 -49.91 -28.83 -31.94
C VAL A 537 -48.87 -29.81 -32.48
N GLY A 538 -49.17 -31.11 -32.49
CA GLY A 538 -48.30 -32.18 -32.96
C GLY A 538 -46.96 -32.26 -32.21
N CYS A 539 -45.99 -32.95 -32.80
CA CYS A 539 -44.63 -33.04 -32.25
C CYS A 539 -43.87 -31.72 -32.42
N ILE A 540 -43.08 -31.38 -31.41
CA ILE A 540 -42.38 -30.11 -31.31
C ILE A 540 -40.92 -30.28 -31.75
N ASP A 541 -40.48 -29.45 -32.70
CA ASP A 541 -39.09 -29.41 -33.14
C ASP A 541 -38.17 -28.99 -31.97
N GLU A 542 -37.02 -29.65 -31.81
CA GLU A 542 -36.09 -29.38 -30.69
C GLU A 542 -35.61 -27.92 -30.64
N ASP A 543 -35.55 -27.24 -31.78
CA ASP A 543 -35.15 -25.83 -31.90
C ASP A 543 -36.20 -24.85 -31.35
N LYS A 544 -37.47 -25.28 -31.23
CA LYS A 544 -38.56 -24.50 -30.62
C LYS A 544 -38.58 -24.61 -29.10
N VAL A 545 -37.71 -25.44 -28.52
CA VAL A 545 -37.57 -25.58 -27.06
C VAL A 545 -36.68 -24.47 -26.51
N LEU A 546 -37.26 -23.63 -25.65
CA LEU A 546 -36.56 -22.54 -24.97
C LEU A 546 -35.57 -23.06 -23.90
N GLY A 547 -35.96 -24.12 -23.20
CA GLY A 547 -35.12 -24.76 -22.17
C GLY A 547 -35.92 -25.69 -21.26
N ILE A 548 -35.21 -26.42 -20.41
CA ILE A 548 -35.76 -27.36 -19.44
C ILE A 548 -35.93 -26.68 -18.09
N ALA A 549 -37.06 -26.87 -17.43
CA ALA A 549 -37.30 -26.36 -16.08
C ALA A 549 -36.29 -26.96 -15.10
N LEU A 550 -35.44 -26.10 -14.55
CA LEU A 550 -34.40 -26.49 -13.59
C LEU A 550 -34.90 -26.31 -12.16
N LEU A 551 -35.45 -25.13 -11.88
CA LEU A 551 -35.82 -24.71 -10.53
C LEU A 551 -37.13 -23.94 -10.55
N ARG A 552 -38.04 -24.29 -9.65
CA ARG A 552 -39.20 -23.46 -9.33
C ARG A 552 -38.82 -22.49 -8.23
N VAL A 553 -38.82 -21.19 -8.52
CA VAL A 553 -38.33 -20.12 -7.61
C VAL A 553 -39.43 -19.33 -6.92
N TRP A 554 -40.68 -19.41 -7.39
CA TRP A 554 -41.83 -18.75 -6.76
C TRP A 554 -43.06 -19.65 -6.76
N PRO A 555 -43.84 -19.73 -5.66
CA PRO A 555 -43.63 -19.03 -4.37
C PRO A 555 -42.41 -19.57 -3.59
N LEU A 556 -41.74 -18.70 -2.81
CA LEU A 556 -40.49 -19.05 -2.09
C LEU A 556 -40.66 -20.21 -1.10
N SER A 557 -41.87 -20.41 -0.57
CA SER A 557 -42.23 -21.53 0.31
C SER A 557 -42.14 -22.89 -0.39
N GLU A 558 -42.08 -22.91 -1.71
CA GLU A 558 -42.20 -24.09 -2.57
C GLU A 558 -40.99 -24.27 -3.49
N LEU A 559 -39.85 -23.68 -3.11
CA LEU A 559 -38.58 -23.79 -3.81
C LEU A 559 -38.17 -25.26 -3.99
N ARG A 560 -38.12 -25.74 -5.24
CA ARG A 560 -37.82 -27.14 -5.54
C ARG A 560 -37.08 -27.29 -6.87
N TRP A 561 -36.09 -28.19 -6.88
CA TRP A 561 -35.45 -28.68 -8.09
C TRP A 561 -36.43 -29.54 -8.89
N MET A 562 -36.56 -29.25 -10.19
CA MET A 562 -37.52 -29.92 -11.08
C MET A 562 -36.89 -31.08 -11.86
N ARG A 563 -35.58 -31.28 -11.73
CA ARG A 563 -34.79 -32.32 -12.39
C ARG A 563 -34.27 -33.36 -11.40
#